data_AF-A0AAU0S742-F1
#
_entry.id   AF-A0AAU0S742-F1
#
_cell.length_a   1.000
_cell.length_b   1.000
_cell.length_c   1.000
_cell.angle_alpha   90.00
_cell.angle_beta   90.00
_cell.angle_gamma   90.00
#
_symmetry.space_group_name_H-M   'P 1'
#
loop_
_entity.id
_entity.type
_entity.pdbx_description
1 polymer ?
#
loop_
_entity_poly.entity_id
_entity_poly.type
_entity_poly.pdbx_seq_one_letter_code
_entity_poly.pdbx_strand_id
1 'polypeptide(L)' 'MRRVFIVQDTESALFLCPHFGDVSYTQWFDEAGRFDDQESAIETAHVHCTEGFRLHSFFEED' A
#
# COMPACT_ATOMS: atom_id res chain seq x y z
N MET A 1 1.69 5.46 18.59
CA MET A 1 0.85 4.44 17.94
C MET A 1 -0.10 5.09 16.94
N ARG A 2 0.20 4.97 15.66
CA ARG A 2 -0.64 5.49 14.56
C ARG A 2 -1.22 4.32 13.77
N ARG A 3 -2.45 4.48 13.27
CA ARG A 3 -3.02 3.52 12.32
C ARG A 3 -2.46 3.83 10.93
N VAL A 4 -1.96 2.81 10.25
CA VAL A 4 -1.48 2.91 8.88
C VAL A 4 -2.21 1.93 7.97
N PHE A 5 -2.17 2.22 6.69
CA PHE A 5 -2.75 1.40 5.64
C PHE A 5 -1.66 1.03 4.63
N ILE A 6 -1.72 -0.19 4.11
CA ILE A 6 -0.90 -0.65 2.99
C ILE A 6 -1.80 -1.30 1.95
N VAL A 7 -1.38 -1.22 0.69
CA VAL A 7 -2.13 -1.74 -0.46
C VAL A 7 -1.40 -2.94 -1.03
N GLN A 8 -2.12 -4.03 -1.25
CA GLN A 8 -1.64 -5.21 -1.98
C GLN A 8 -2.43 -5.38 -3.27
N ASP A 9 -1.73 -5.38 -4.40
CA ASP A 9 -2.31 -5.72 -5.69
C ASP A 9 -2.73 -7.19 -5.72
N THR A 10 -3.93 -7.47 -6.21
CA THR A 10 -4.45 -8.85 -6.30
C THR A 10 -3.96 -9.62 -7.52
N GLU A 11 -3.48 -8.93 -8.56
CA GLU A 11 -2.93 -9.56 -9.75
C GLU A 11 -1.54 -10.14 -9.49
N SER A 12 -0.61 -9.28 -9.03
CA SER A 12 0.79 -9.66 -8.78
C SER A 12 1.04 -10.20 -7.38
N ALA A 13 0.10 -10.04 -6.45
CA ALA A 13 0.25 -10.28 -5.01
C ALA A 13 1.32 -9.41 -4.32
N LEU A 14 1.81 -8.36 -4.99
CA LEU A 14 2.81 -7.43 -4.44
C LEU A 14 2.14 -6.26 -3.71
N PHE A 15 2.85 -5.69 -2.74
CA PHE A 15 2.49 -4.45 -2.09
C PHE A 15 2.95 -3.26 -2.91
N LEU A 16 2.14 -2.20 -2.94
CA LEU A 16 2.61 -0.90 -3.42
C LEU A 16 3.71 -0.41 -2.48
N CYS A 17 4.83 0.07 -3.03
CA CYS A 17 5.92 0.67 -2.27
C CYS A 17 6.46 1.92 -2.96
N PRO A 18 6.84 2.97 -2.21
CA PRO A 18 7.45 4.15 -2.80
C PRO A 18 8.86 3.82 -3.32
N HIS A 19 9.18 4.24 -4.55
CA HIS A 19 10.52 4.12 -5.11
C HIS A 19 10.88 5.37 -5.92
N PHE A 20 11.87 6.14 -5.45
CA PHE A 20 12.38 7.35 -6.10
C PHE A 20 11.31 8.34 -6.60
N GLY A 21 10.28 8.59 -5.77
CA GLY A 21 9.22 9.56 -6.09
C GLY A 21 8.12 9.01 -7.00
N ASP A 22 8.14 7.71 -7.31
CA ASP A 22 7.08 7.00 -8.00
C ASP A 22 6.60 5.80 -7.15
N VAL A 23 5.57 5.12 -7.61
CA VAL A 23 5.04 3.89 -7.01
C VAL A 23 5.65 2.68 -7.72
N SER A 24 6.29 1.82 -6.92
CA SER A 24 6.80 0.50 -7.31
C SER A 24 6.06 -0.58 -6.53
N TYR A 25 6.57 -1.81 -6.63
CA TYR A 25 5.97 -3.00 -6.03
C TYR A 25 7.03 -3.80 -5.28
N THR A 26 6.66 -4.33 -4.11
CA THR A 26 7.52 -5.20 -3.29
C THR A 26 6.73 -6.40 -2.77
N GLN A 27 7.40 -7.53 -2.58
CA GLN A 27 6.80 -8.70 -1.93
C GLN A 27 6.84 -8.60 -0.39
N TRP A 28 7.55 -7.60 0.13
CA TRP A 28 7.89 -7.49 1.55
C TRP A 28 6.98 -6.50 2.26
N PHE A 29 6.30 -6.97 3.30
CA PHE A 29 5.36 -6.17 4.09
C PHE A 29 6.02 -4.95 4.76
N ASP A 30 7.24 -5.12 5.25
CA ASP A 30 8.05 -4.09 5.91
C ASP A 30 8.59 -3.02 4.95
N GLU A 31 8.59 -3.29 3.64
CA GLU A 31 8.92 -2.32 2.60
C GLU A 31 7.69 -1.65 1.96
N ALA A 32 6.48 -2.12 2.28
CA ALA A 32 5.25 -1.59 1.72
C ALA A 32 5.09 -0.09 2.03
N GLY A 33 4.47 0.65 1.12
CA GLY A 33 4.13 2.06 1.32
C GLY A 33 3.07 2.22 2.40
N ARG A 34 3.38 3.01 3.42
CA ARG A 34 2.45 3.35 4.52
C ARG A 34 1.67 4.59 4.12
N PHE A 35 0.35 4.46 4.17
CA PHE A 35 -0.57 5.58 4.07
C PHE A 35 -1.12 5.89 5.47
N ASP A 36 -1.14 7.16 5.84
CA ASP A 36 -1.73 7.63 7.10
C ASP A 36 -3.27 7.72 7.02
N ASP A 37 -3.81 7.71 5.81
CA ASP A 37 -5.23 7.85 5.53
C ASP A 37 -5.73 6.76 4.57
N GLN A 38 -6.93 6.28 4.83
CA GLN A 38 -7.55 5.18 4.08
C GLN A 38 -7.96 5.61 2.66
N GLU A 39 -8.49 6.83 2.50
CA GLU A 39 -8.93 7.35 1.21
C GLU A 39 -7.73 7.49 0.27
N SER A 40 -6.63 8.06 0.77
CA SER A 40 -5.36 8.18 0.03
C SER A 40 -4.81 6.82 -0.43
N ALA A 41 -4.91 5.79 0.40
CA ALA A 41 -4.50 4.43 0.03
C ALA A 41 -5.38 3.86 -1.10
N ILE A 42 -6.70 4.05 -1.01
CA ILE A 42 -7.66 3.57 -1.99
C ILE A 42 -7.51 4.29 -3.33
N GLU A 43 -7.35 5.62 -3.31
CA GLU A 43 -7.12 6.41 -4.52
C GLU A 43 -5.85 5.95 -5.25
N THR A 44 -4.76 5.75 -4.50
CA THR A 44 -3.51 5.23 -5.07
C THR A 44 -3.71 3.82 -5.63
N ALA A 45 -4.43 2.96 -4.92
CA ALA A 45 -4.73 1.61 -5.38
C ALA A 45 -5.53 1.60 -6.69
N HIS A 46 -6.50 2.51 -6.87
CA HIS A 46 -7.26 2.63 -8.11
C HIS A 46 -6.42 3.05 -9.32
N VAL A 47 -5.29 3.75 -9.10
CA VAL A 47 -4.37 4.14 -10.16
C VAL A 47 -3.44 2.98 -10.55
N HIS A 48 -3.01 2.17 -9.56
CA HIS A 48 -1.92 1.21 -9.76
C HIS A 48 -2.36 -0.27 -9.81
N CYS A 49 -3.55 -0.62 -9.33
CA CYS A 49 -4.04 -2.00 -9.27
C CYS A 49 -5.24 -2.19 -10.21
N THR A 50 -4.99 -2.71 -11.41
CA THR A 50 -6.00 -2.84 -12.49
C THR A 50 -7.06 -3.89 -12.21
N GLU A 51 -6.68 -5.07 -11.72
CA GLU A 51 -7.59 -6.20 -11.48
C GLU A 51 -8.19 -6.20 -10.06
N GLY A 52 -7.74 -5.28 -9.21
CA GLY A 52 -8.22 -5.11 -7.84
C GLY A 52 -7.10 -5.12 -6.80
N PHE A 53 -7.45 -4.74 -5.58
CA PHE A 53 -6.50 -4.62 -4.48
C PHE A 53 -7.10 -5.11 -3.15
N ARG A 54 -6.22 -5.41 -2.20
CA ARG A 54 -6.56 -5.60 -0.79
C ARG A 54 -5.96 -4.47 0.01
N LEU A 55 -6.78 -3.90 0.89
CA LEU A 55 -6.34 -2.91 1.85
C LEU A 55 -6.11 -3.58 3.20
N HIS A 56 -4.90 -3.47 3.72
CA HIS A 56 -4.54 -3.93 5.07
C HIS A 56 -4.35 -2.72 5.98
N SER A 57 -4.71 -2.84 7.26
CA SER A 57 -4.49 -1.77 8.24
C SER A 57 -4.04 -2.32 9.59
N PHE A 58 -3.08 -1.64 10.22
CA PHE A 58 -2.52 -2.03 11.51
C PHE A 58 -2.01 -0.78 12.27
N PHE A 59 -1.64 -0.95 13.54
CA PHE A 59 -1.05 0.11 14.34
C PHE A 59 0.47 -0.03 14.37
N GLU A 60 1.20 1.01 13.99
CA GLU A 60 2.66 1.10 14.14
C GLU A 60 3.00 1.85 15.43
N GLU A 61 3.99 1.34 16.17
CA GLU A 61 4.66 2.09 17.23
C GLU A 61 5.64 3.09 16.58
N ASP A 62 5.79 4.26 17.22
CA ASP A 62 6.68 5.34 16.74
C ASP A 62 8.17 4.97 16.88
#